data_AF-A0A7C2WY41-F1
#
_entry.id   AF-A0A7C2WY41-F1
#
_cell.length_a   1.000
_cell.length_b   1.000
_cell.length_c   1.000
_cell.angle_alpha   90.00
_cell.angle_beta   90.00
_cell.angle_gamma   90.00
#
_symmetry.space_group_name_H-M   'P 1'
#
loop_
_entity.id
_entity.type
_entity.pdbx_description
1 polymer ?
#
loop_
_entity_poly.entity_id
_entity_poly.type
_entity_poly.pdbx_seq_one_letter_code
_entity_poly.pdbx_strand_id
1 'polypeptide(L)'
;MSGAFRPLVAAVALSAAASPLAAMDAPTLKPPPPGPAFLAQPDLDRLKKVKELVSKRQYTAARALAAEMTVETARSLGEWYYFDAEDPLVAIADADRFLDAHPEWPSALKIQTHV
;
A
#
# COMPACT_ATOMS: atom_id res chain seq x y z
N MET A 1 -61.68 -49.15 43.29
CA MET A 1 -60.87 -47.92 43.41
C MET A 1 -59.52 -48.37 43.97
N SER A 2 -58.55 -48.61 43.09
CA SER A 2 -57.27 -49.23 43.42
C SER A 2 -56.16 -48.30 42.97
N GLY A 3 -55.34 -47.85 43.92
CA GLY A 3 -54.19 -46.99 43.69
C GLY A 3 -53.01 -47.76 43.11
N ALA A 4 -52.21 -47.08 42.30
CA ALA A 4 -50.92 -47.57 41.82
C ALA A 4 -49.86 -46.48 42.03
N PHE A 5 -49.04 -46.68 43.06
CA PHE A 5 -47.81 -45.96 43.33
C PHE A 5 -46.81 -46.25 42.20
N ARG A 6 -46.27 -45.20 41.55
CA ARG A 6 -45.21 -45.32 40.54
C ARG A 6 -43.87 -44.89 41.15
N PRO A 7 -42.81 -45.72 41.04
CA PRO A 7 -41.50 -45.39 41.57
C PRO A 7 -40.76 -44.38 40.67
N LEU A 8 -40.09 -43.44 41.34
CA LEU A 8 -39.19 -42.44 40.79
C LEU A 8 -37.88 -43.12 40.34
N VAL A 9 -37.53 -43.06 39.06
CA VAL A 9 -36.23 -43.53 38.55
C VAL A 9 -35.32 -42.33 38.37
N ALA A 10 -34.26 -42.26 39.18
CA ALA A 10 -33.22 -41.25 39.08
C ALA A 10 -32.25 -41.61 37.95
N ALA A 11 -32.15 -40.75 36.93
CA ALA A 11 -31.17 -40.89 35.86
C ALA A 11 -29.84 -40.21 36.25
N VAL A 12 -28.79 -41.02 36.39
CA VAL A 12 -27.41 -40.54 36.56
C VAL A 12 -26.88 -40.14 35.18
N ALA A 13 -26.68 -38.84 34.95
CA ALA A 13 -26.03 -38.34 33.75
C ALA A 13 -24.51 -38.50 33.87
N LEU A 14 -23.93 -39.43 33.12
CA LEU A 14 -22.49 -39.57 32.94
C LEU A 14 -22.00 -38.45 32.01
N SER A 15 -21.37 -37.42 32.55
CA SER A 15 -20.69 -36.39 31.76
C SER A 15 -19.37 -36.94 31.21
N ALA A 16 -19.35 -37.27 29.91
CA ALA A 16 -18.12 -37.58 29.20
C ALA A 16 -17.38 -36.27 28.87
N ALA A 17 -16.28 -36.01 29.57
CA ALA A 17 -15.38 -34.91 29.26
C ALA A 17 -14.59 -35.25 27.98
N ALA A 18 -14.91 -34.60 26.87
CA ALA A 18 -14.12 -34.65 25.66
C ALA A 18 -12.93 -33.68 25.80
N SER A 19 -11.72 -34.21 25.90
CA SER A 19 -10.49 -33.42 25.83
C SER A 19 -10.34 -32.82 24.42
N PRO A 20 -10.12 -31.50 24.27
CA PRO A 20 -9.81 -30.93 22.96
C PRO A 20 -8.40 -31.40 22.54
N LEU A 21 -8.34 -32.11 21.42
CA LEU A 21 -7.09 -32.35 20.70
C LEU A 21 -6.51 -30.99 20.29
N ALA A 22 -5.36 -30.65 20.85
CA ALA A 22 -4.59 -29.49 20.43
C ALA A 22 -4.25 -29.64 18.94
N ALA A 23 -4.84 -28.79 18.11
CA ALA A 23 -4.46 -28.65 16.71
C ALA A 23 -3.00 -28.18 16.68
N MET A 24 -2.11 -29.02 16.16
CA MET A 24 -0.74 -28.59 15.87
C MET A 24 -0.79 -27.60 14.72
N ASP A 25 -0.35 -26.36 14.96
CA ASP A 25 -0.15 -25.36 13.92
C ASP A 25 0.77 -25.93 12.84
N ALA A 26 0.28 -26.02 11.61
CA ALA A 26 1.07 -26.45 10.47
C ALA A 26 2.21 -25.44 10.25
N PRO A 27 3.44 -25.88 9.92
CA PRO A 27 4.55 -24.98 9.66
C PRO A 27 4.21 -24.08 8.47
N THR A 28 4.03 -22.78 8.74
CA THR A 28 3.82 -21.77 7.70
C THR A 28 5.15 -21.53 6.99
N LEU A 29 5.25 -21.95 5.73
CA LEU A 29 6.40 -21.61 4.89
C LEU A 29 6.46 -20.10 4.70
N LYS A 30 7.64 -19.51 4.90
CA LYS A 30 7.86 -18.08 4.60
C LYS A 30 7.56 -17.84 3.11
N PRO A 31 6.79 -16.79 2.76
CA PRO A 31 6.60 -16.44 1.36
C PRO A 31 7.96 -16.14 0.71
N PRO A 32 8.13 -16.44 -0.59
CA PRO A 32 9.35 -16.09 -1.30
C PRO A 32 9.58 -14.57 -1.22
N PRO A 33 10.85 -14.12 -1.16
CA PRO A 33 11.15 -12.70 -1.15
C PRO A 33 10.54 -12.04 -2.39
N PRO A 34 9.93 -10.85 -2.27
CA PRO A 34 9.43 -10.12 -3.42
C PRO A 34 10.60 -9.90 -4.39
N GLY A 35 10.38 -10.22 -5.67
CA GLY A 35 11.35 -9.93 -6.72
C GLY A 35 11.56 -8.42 -6.90
N PRO A 36 12.62 -8.00 -7.62
CA PRO A 36 12.85 -6.60 -7.93
C PRO A 36 11.63 -5.97 -8.61
N ALA A 37 11.13 -4.87 -8.04
CA ALA A 37 10.00 -4.12 -8.59
C ALA A 37 10.47 -3.31 -9.81
N PHE A 38 10.40 -3.91 -11.00
CA PHE A 38 10.66 -3.21 -12.25
C PHE A 38 9.47 -2.35 -12.66
N LEU A 39 9.74 -1.22 -13.30
CA LEU A 39 8.71 -0.40 -13.92
C LEU A 39 7.97 -1.21 -14.99
N ALA A 40 6.65 -1.22 -14.92
CA ALA A 40 5.82 -1.75 -15.98
C ALA A 40 5.97 -0.86 -17.23
N GLN A 41 6.00 -1.47 -18.41
CA GLN A 41 6.03 -0.76 -19.70
C GLN A 41 5.05 0.42 -19.80
N PRO A 42 3.75 0.30 -19.41
CA PRO A 42 2.83 1.44 -19.46
C PRO A 42 3.26 2.62 -18.59
N ASP A 43 3.81 2.38 -17.40
CA ASP A 43 4.26 3.46 -16.52
C ASP A 43 5.53 4.13 -17.06
N LEU A 44 6.40 3.38 -17.75
CA LEU A 44 7.55 3.93 -18.45
C LEU A 44 7.13 4.87 -19.59
N ASP A 45 6.11 4.51 -20.36
CA ASP A 45 5.61 5.36 -21.45
C ASP A 45 4.88 6.61 -20.92
N ARG A 46 4.16 6.49 -19.81
CA ARG A 46 3.61 7.64 -19.08
C ARG A 46 4.73 8.57 -18.58
N LEU A 47 5.81 8.04 -18.02
CA LEU A 47 6.95 8.84 -17.54
C LEU A 47 7.59 9.66 -18.67
N LYS A 48 7.80 9.05 -19.83
CA LYS A 48 8.28 9.78 -21.02
C LYS A 48 7.33 10.92 -21.38
N LYS A 49 6.02 10.68 -21.29
CA LYS A 49 5.01 11.69 -21.60
C LYS A 49 4.95 12.82 -20.55
N VAL A 50 5.10 12.50 -19.26
CA VAL A 50 5.24 13.50 -18.19
C VAL A 50 6.42 14.43 -18.50
N LYS A 51 7.58 13.88 -18.86
CA LYS A 51 8.76 14.67 -19.25
C LYS A 51 8.49 15.57 -20.46
N GLU A 52 7.76 15.06 -21.47
CA GLU A 52 7.34 15.86 -22.62
C GLU A 52 6.42 17.02 -22.20
N LEU A 53 5.42 16.76 -21.37
CA LEU A 53 4.47 17.77 -20.88
C LEU A 53 5.18 18.86 -20.06
N VAL A 54 6.10 18.46 -19.19
CA VAL A 54 6.99 19.36 -18.43
C VAL A 54 7.78 20.26 -19.36
N SER A 55 8.43 19.70 -20.39
CA SER A 55 9.21 20.50 -21.35
C SER A 55 8.36 21.51 -22.14
N LYS A 56 7.07 21.23 -22.30
CA LYS A 56 6.07 22.11 -22.92
C LYS A 56 5.40 23.07 -21.94
N ARG A 57 5.85 23.12 -20.68
CA ARG A 57 5.26 23.89 -19.58
C ARG A 57 3.79 23.55 -19.31
N GLN A 58 3.37 22.33 -19.66
CA GLN A 58 2.03 21.81 -19.43
C GLN A 58 1.96 21.10 -18.07
N TYR A 59 2.25 21.85 -17.01
CA TYR A 59 2.50 21.31 -15.69
C TYR A 59 1.31 20.61 -15.05
N THR A 60 0.10 21.17 -15.18
CA THR A 60 -1.13 20.55 -14.67
C THR A 60 -1.38 19.18 -15.32
N ALA A 61 -1.14 19.07 -16.63
CA ALA A 61 -1.28 17.82 -17.35
C ALA A 61 -0.20 16.81 -16.96
N ALA A 62 1.03 17.28 -16.73
CA ALA A 62 2.14 16.44 -16.25
C ALA A 62 1.81 15.84 -14.87
N ARG A 63 1.33 16.67 -13.92
CA ARG A 63 0.96 16.24 -12.57
C ARG A 63 -0.22 15.26 -12.58
N ALA A 64 -1.24 15.53 -13.39
CA ALA A 64 -2.38 14.62 -13.56
C ALA A 64 -1.93 13.24 -14.09
N LEU A 65 -1.06 13.22 -15.11
CA LEU A 65 -0.56 11.99 -15.68
C LEU A 65 0.35 11.20 -14.73
N ALA A 66 1.14 11.88 -13.89
CA ALA A 66 1.93 11.23 -12.85
C ALA A 66 1.03 10.51 -11.83
N ALA A 67 -0.09 11.12 -11.43
CA ALA A 67 -1.04 10.53 -10.48
C ALA A 67 -1.72 9.25 -10.99
N GLU A 68 -1.82 9.05 -12.31
CA GLU A 68 -2.37 7.85 -12.95
C GLU A 68 -1.42 6.63 -12.92
N MET A 69 -0.17 6.82 -12.49
CA MET A 69 0.82 5.74 -12.45
C MET A 69 0.54 4.75 -11.32
N THR A 70 0.71 3.47 -11.64
CA THR A 70 0.38 2.38 -10.72
C THR A 70 1.52 2.03 -9.79
N VAL A 71 2.76 2.12 -10.28
CA VAL A 71 3.96 1.89 -9.48
C VAL A 71 4.31 3.15 -8.71
N GLU A 72 4.46 3.05 -7.39
CA GLU A 72 4.80 4.18 -6.51
C GLU A 72 6.06 4.91 -6.99
N THR A 73 7.12 4.16 -7.30
CA THR A 73 8.37 4.72 -7.82
C THR A 73 8.18 5.50 -9.13
N ALA A 74 7.25 5.06 -9.99
CA ALA A 74 6.93 5.81 -11.21
C ALA A 74 6.27 7.12 -10.87
N ARG A 75 5.29 7.11 -9.96
CA ARG A 75 4.58 8.30 -9.49
C ARG A 75 5.55 9.30 -8.87
N SER A 76 6.39 8.88 -7.93
CA SER A 76 7.40 9.74 -7.29
C SER A 76 8.36 10.35 -8.32
N LEU A 77 8.77 9.58 -9.33
CA LEU A 77 9.64 10.11 -10.39
C LEU A 77 8.90 11.10 -11.29
N GLY A 78 7.62 10.88 -11.57
CA GLY A 78 6.76 11.82 -12.29
C GLY A 78 6.56 13.13 -11.54
N GLU A 79 6.33 13.06 -10.23
CA GLU A 79 6.25 14.22 -9.34
C GLU A 79 7.59 14.97 -9.26
N TRP A 80 8.70 14.24 -9.20
CA TRP A 80 10.03 14.84 -9.25
C TRP A 80 10.26 15.63 -10.55
N TYR A 81 9.86 15.11 -11.71
CA TYR A 81 9.95 15.85 -12.97
C TYR A 81 9.16 17.16 -12.94
N TYR A 82 8.06 17.21 -12.19
CA TYR A 82 7.29 18.44 -12.00
C TYR A 82 8.04 19.45 -11.13
N PHE A 83 8.62 19.03 -10.00
CA PHE A 83 9.38 19.92 -9.13
C PHE A 83 10.70 20.41 -9.75
N ASP A 84 11.35 19.60 -10.58
CA ASP A 84 12.57 19.99 -11.32
C ASP A 84 12.29 20.97 -12.47
N ALA A 85 11.02 21.13 -12.87
CA ALA A 85 10.62 21.89 -14.04
C ALA A 85 10.64 23.42 -13.89
N GLU A 86 11.03 23.92 -12.71
CA GLU A 86 11.02 25.35 -12.34
C GLU A 86 9.67 26.03 -12.66
N ASP A 87 8.55 25.33 -12.39
CA ASP A 87 7.22 25.94 -12.54
C ASP A 87 7.06 27.07 -11.49
N PRO A 88 6.87 28.34 -11.93
CA PRO A 88 6.78 29.48 -11.03
C PRO A 88 5.54 29.46 -10.12
N LEU A 89 4.61 28.53 -10.35
CA LEU A 89 3.41 28.34 -9.56
C LEU A 89 3.52 27.17 -8.56
N VAL A 90 4.65 26.46 -8.52
CA VAL A 90 4.89 25.42 -7.53
C VAL A 90 4.83 26.04 -6.13
N ALA A 91 3.96 25.50 -5.29
CA ALA A 91 3.95 25.86 -3.88
C ALA A 91 5.14 25.19 -3.18
N ILE A 92 5.95 25.99 -2.48
CA ILE A 92 7.08 25.51 -1.65
C ILE A 92 6.64 24.37 -0.72
N ALA A 93 5.47 24.49 -0.11
CA ALA A 93 4.92 23.47 0.79
C ALA A 93 4.64 22.11 0.13
N ASP A 94 4.35 22.06 -1.18
CA ASP A 94 4.17 20.80 -1.91
C ASP A 94 5.52 20.14 -2.18
N ALA A 95 6.55 20.93 -2.50
CA ALA A 95 7.91 20.45 -2.67
C ALA A 95 8.52 19.95 -1.35
N ASP A 96 8.32 20.68 -0.24
CA ASP A 96 8.76 20.26 1.09
C ASP A 96 8.10 18.94 1.49
N ARG A 97 6.78 18.80 1.30
CA ARG A 97 6.06 17.55 1.59
C ARG A 97 6.61 16.38 0.77
N PHE A 98 6.96 16.63 -0.50
CA PHE A 98 7.56 15.60 -1.35
C PHE A 98 8.94 15.17 -0.81
N LEU A 99 9.77 16.11 -0.39
CA LEU A 99 11.09 15.83 0.18
C LEU A 99 11.01 15.14 1.54
N ASP A 100 10.05 15.51 2.39
CA ASP A 100 9.77 14.84 3.66
C ASP A 100 9.36 13.38 3.45
N ALA A 101 8.61 13.11 2.37
CA ALA A 101 8.20 11.75 2.00
C ALA A 101 9.33 10.94 1.33
N HIS A 102 10.37 11.59 0.80
CA HIS A 102 11.47 10.97 0.06
C HIS A 102 12.84 11.50 0.53
N PRO A 103 13.24 11.23 1.79
CA PRO A 103 14.47 11.78 2.37
C PRO A 103 15.76 11.30 1.67
N GLU A 104 15.71 10.14 1.01
CA GLU A 104 16.83 9.59 0.25
C GLU A 104 17.00 10.20 -1.15
N TRP A 105 16.11 11.11 -1.56
CA TRP A 105 16.12 11.61 -2.94
C TRP A 105 17.38 12.44 -3.21
N PRO A 106 18.21 12.07 -4.20
CA PRO A 106 19.55 12.65 -4.38
C PRO A 106 19.56 14.13 -4.81
N SER A 107 18.39 14.70 -5.11
CA SER A 107 18.22 16.07 -5.63
C SER A 107 17.49 17.01 -4.65
N ALA A 108 17.35 16.64 -3.38
CA ALA A 108 16.67 17.47 -2.38
C ALA A 108 17.18 18.93 -2.35
N LEU A 109 18.50 19.11 -2.39
CA LEU A 109 19.15 20.43 -2.48
C LEU A 109 18.75 21.23 -3.72
N LYS A 110 18.57 20.57 -4.88
CA LYS A 110 18.20 21.23 -6.13
C LYS A 110 16.75 21.71 -6.08
N ILE A 111 15.85 20.88 -5.56
CA ILE A 111 14.45 21.25 -5.33
C ILE A 111 14.40 22.45 -4.39
N GLN A 112 15.02 22.38 -3.21
CA GLN A 112 15.03 23.46 -2.21
C GLN A 112 15.63 24.78 -2.71
N THR A 113 16.49 24.76 -3.72
CA THR A 113 17.09 25.99 -4.27
C THR A 113 16.16 26.69 -5.27
N HIS A 114 15.14 26.03 -5.79
CA HIS A 114 14.30 26.52 -6.90
C HIS A 114 12.87 26.87 -6.49
N VAL A 115 12.42 26.39 -5.32
CA VAL A 115 11.15 26.78 -4.71
C VAL A 115 11.31 27.99 -3.79
#